data_AF-A0AAW7AP37-F1
#
_entry.id   AF-A0AAW7AP37-F1
#
_cell.length_a   1.000
_cell.length_b   1.000
_cell.length_c   1.000
_cell.angle_alpha   90.00
_cell.angle_beta   90.00
_cell.angle_gamma   90.00
#
_symmetry.space_group_name_H-M   'P 1'
#
loop_
_entity.id
_entity.type
_entity.pdbx_description
1 polymer ?
#
loop_
_entity_poly.entity_id
_entity_poly.type
_entity_poly.pdbx_seq_one_letter_code
_entity_poly.pdbx_strand_id
1 'polypeptide(L)'
;MIDVFGIASGALGIVNPATTVTVKCSDGYEIQPDGSPKLKTFTLTVEADIQAVSAGDLEHVASINQQADMRAVYIRGGLKGLSRPLQVGGDLLNFYGSDWLVTQPVEEWGFGEWSKVIVTRQTAAPCPM
;
A
#
# COMPACT_ATOMS: atom_id res chain seq x y z
N MET A 1 -18.66 -14.41 -10.51
CA MET A 1 -17.26 -14.52 -10.07
C MET A 1 -17.28 -14.66 -8.56
N ILE A 2 -16.44 -15.51 -7.98
CA ILE A 2 -16.42 -15.74 -6.52
C ILE A 2 -15.61 -14.62 -5.85
N ASP A 3 -16.17 -13.98 -4.80
CA ASP A 3 -15.49 -12.93 -4.02
C ASP A 3 -14.48 -13.56 -3.06
N VAL A 4 -13.33 -13.99 -3.60
CA VAL A 4 -12.27 -14.64 -2.83
C VAL A 4 -11.73 -13.71 -1.74
N PHE A 5 -11.62 -12.42 -2.03
CA PHE A 5 -11.17 -11.42 -1.07
C PHE A 5 -12.12 -11.33 0.12
N GLY A 6 -13.42 -11.17 -0.13
CA GLY A 6 -14.44 -11.11 0.93
C GLY A 6 -14.49 -12.37 1.78
N ILE A 7 -14.37 -13.55 1.16
CA ILE A 7 -14.35 -14.83 1.89
C ILE A 7 -13.09 -14.93 2.77
N ALA A 8 -11.92 -14.62 2.22
CA ALA A 8 -10.66 -14.67 2.95
C ALA A 8 -10.62 -13.63 4.09
N SER A 9 -10.99 -12.38 3.81
CA SER A 9 -11.06 -11.29 4.78
C SER A 9 -12.04 -11.61 5.90
N GLY A 10 -13.20 -12.19 5.59
CA GLY A 10 -14.17 -12.63 6.60
C GLY A 10 -13.63 -13.67 7.58
N ALA A 11 -12.85 -14.65 7.09
CA ALA A 11 -12.20 -15.64 7.94
C ALA A 11 -11.03 -15.02 8.74
N LEU A 12 -10.24 -14.15 8.10
CA LEU A 12 -9.13 -13.44 8.73
C LEU A 12 -9.59 -12.51 9.85
N GLY A 13 -10.73 -11.85 9.69
CA GLY A 13 -11.25 -10.87 10.65
C GLY A 13 -11.49 -11.43 12.05
N ILE A 14 -11.55 -12.76 12.21
CA ILE A 14 -11.65 -13.44 13.50
C ILE A 14 -10.34 -13.33 14.30
N VAL A 15 -9.19 -13.33 13.61
CA VAL A 15 -7.85 -13.35 14.22
C VAL A 15 -7.09 -12.04 14.05
N ASN A 16 -7.34 -11.34 12.94
CA ASN A 16 -6.71 -10.09 12.56
C ASN A 16 -7.74 -9.25 11.79
N PRO A 17 -8.54 -8.44 12.50
CA PRO A 17 -9.53 -7.56 11.88
C PRO A 17 -8.93 -6.63 10.83
N ALA A 18 -9.72 -6.33 9.80
CA ALA A 18 -9.37 -5.30 8.83
C ALA A 18 -9.06 -3.98 9.54
N THR A 19 -8.03 -3.31 9.05
CA THR A 19 -7.58 -2.02 9.56
C THR A 19 -7.97 -0.94 8.57
N THR A 20 -8.52 0.15 9.06
CA THR A 20 -8.75 1.35 8.26
C THR A 20 -7.41 1.97 7.87
N VAL A 21 -7.17 2.09 6.58
CA VAL A 21 -5.94 2.64 6.01
C VAL A 21 -6.25 3.86 5.16
N THR A 22 -5.46 4.91 5.35
CA THR A 22 -5.53 6.11 4.52
C THR A 22 -4.49 5.99 3.40
N VAL A 23 -4.96 5.93 2.15
CA VAL A 23 -4.10 5.86 0.96
C VAL A 23 -3.96 7.26 0.38
N LYS A 24 -2.73 7.72 0.21
CA LYS A 24 -2.39 8.94 -0.53
C LYS A 24 -1.89 8.56 -1.90
N CYS A 25 -2.73 8.78 -2.91
CA CYS A 25 -2.43 8.49 -4.31
C CYS A 25 -1.88 9.73 -5.03
N SER A 26 -0.91 9.51 -5.91
CA SER A 26 -0.43 10.54 -6.84
C SER A 26 -1.40 10.69 -8.04
N ASP A 27 -1.87 11.92 -8.30
CA ASP A 27 -2.78 12.32 -9.40
C ASP A 27 -2.08 13.28 -10.36
N GLY A 28 -0.88 12.90 -10.80
CA GLY A 28 -0.08 13.68 -11.75
C GLY A 28 0.50 14.97 -11.17
N TYR A 29 0.83 15.91 -12.05
CA TYR A 29 1.49 17.16 -11.70
C TYR A 29 0.69 18.37 -12.21
N GLU A 30 0.63 19.41 -11.38
CA GLU A 30 0.16 20.74 -11.75
C GLU A 30 1.36 21.67 -11.92
N ILE A 31 1.40 22.44 -13.01
CA ILE A 31 2.43 23.47 -13.19
C ILE A 31 1.99 24.71 -12.44
N GLN A 32 2.77 25.10 -11.43
CA GLN A 32 2.54 26.32 -10.67
C GLN A 32 2.82 27.57 -11.52
N PRO A 33 2.32 28.75 -11.11
CA PRO A 33 2.56 30.01 -11.83
C PRO A 33 4.05 30.38 -11.99
N ASP A 34 4.92 29.82 -11.14
CA ASP A 34 6.38 29.98 -11.19
C ASP A 34 7.06 28.99 -12.15
N GLY A 35 6.29 28.14 -12.85
CA GLY A 35 6.77 27.10 -13.76
C GLY A 35 7.24 25.82 -13.07
N SER A 36 7.19 25.73 -11.73
CA SER A 36 7.58 24.52 -11.01
C SER A 36 6.48 23.44 -11.03
N PRO A 37 6.83 22.15 -11.20
CA PRO A 37 5.86 21.06 -11.12
C PRO A 37 5.52 20.76 -9.65
N LYS A 38 4.22 20.79 -9.31
CA LYS A 38 3.70 20.34 -8.01
C LYS A 38 2.96 19.02 -8.18
N LEU A 39 3.34 18.01 -7.40
CA LEU A 39 2.62 16.74 -7.39
C LEU A 39 1.21 16.97 -6.82
N LYS A 40 0.19 16.62 -7.59
CA LYS A 40 -1.19 16.59 -7.12
C LYS A 40 -1.41 15.25 -6.46
N THR A 41 -1.98 15.25 -5.25
CA THR A 41 -2.27 14.01 -4.52
C THR A 41 -3.69 14.05 -3.99
N PHE A 42 -4.39 12.94 -4.03
CA PHE A 42 -5.67 12.77 -3.36
C PHE A 42 -5.58 11.66 -2.33
N THR A 43 -6.52 11.69 -1.38
CA THR A 43 -6.52 10.76 -0.26
C THR A 43 -7.81 9.96 -0.25
N LEU A 44 -7.70 8.66 -0.03
CA LEU A 44 -8.81 7.72 0.09
C LEU A 44 -8.68 6.98 1.43
N THR A 45 -9.81 6.63 2.03
CA THR A 45 -9.83 5.75 3.20
C THR A 45 -10.44 4.43 2.81
N VAL A 46 -9.72 3.33 3.05
CA VAL A 46 -10.12 1.97 2.67
C VAL A 46 -9.86 1.01 3.82
N GLU A 47 -10.62 -0.08 3.87
CA GLU A 47 -10.33 -1.19 4.77
C GLU A 47 -9.31 -2.12 4.11
N ALA A 48 -8.30 -2.51 4.89
CA ALA A 48 -7.21 -3.35 4.42
C ALA A 48 -6.88 -4.46 5.43
N ASP A 49 -6.57 -5.64 4.91
CA ASP A 49 -6.01 -6.71 5.73
C ASP A 49 -4.49 -6.60 5.71
N ILE A 50 -3.90 -6.31 6.87
CA ILE A 50 -2.46 -6.08 7.02
C ILE A 50 -1.81 -7.32 7.61
N GLN A 51 -0.79 -7.85 6.94
CA GLN A 51 -0.09 -9.07 7.32
C GLN A 51 1.42 -8.87 7.38
N ALA A 52 2.10 -9.75 8.13
CA ALA A 52 3.56 -9.84 8.08
C ALA A 52 4.00 -10.31 6.69
N VAL A 53 5.17 -9.84 6.23
CA VAL A 53 5.76 -10.32 4.99
C VAL A 53 6.26 -11.75 5.18
N SER A 54 5.92 -12.63 4.25
CA SER A 54 6.32 -14.04 4.29
C SER A 54 7.83 -14.22 4.00
N ALA A 55 8.43 -15.31 4.48
CA ALA A 55 9.85 -15.59 4.28
C ALA A 55 10.28 -15.66 2.79
N GLY A 56 9.39 -16.11 1.90
CA GLY A 56 9.67 -16.14 0.45
C GLY A 56 9.64 -14.76 -0.21
N ASP A 57 8.74 -13.87 0.23
CA ASP A 57 8.73 -12.46 -0.20
C ASP A 57 10.00 -11.73 0.33
N LEU A 58 10.49 -12.12 1.52
CA LEU A 58 11.73 -11.58 2.09
C LEU A 58 12.97 -11.93 1.24
N GLU A 59 13.09 -13.11 0.63
CA GLU A 59 14.26 -13.45 -0.20
C GLU A 59 14.41 -12.54 -1.43
N HIS A 60 13.31 -12.16 -2.06
CA HIS A 60 13.31 -11.21 -3.18
C HIS A 60 13.59 -9.76 -2.75
N VAL A 61 13.20 -9.39 -1.51
CA VAL A 61 13.34 -8.01 -0.99
C VAL A 61 14.61 -7.82 -0.14
N ALA A 62 15.24 -8.90 0.33
CA ALA A 62 16.41 -8.89 1.22
C ALA A 62 17.65 -8.20 0.64
N SER A 63 17.71 -8.00 -0.68
CA SER A 63 18.81 -7.29 -1.34
C SER A 63 18.64 -5.76 -1.34
N ILE A 64 17.45 -5.23 -1.00
CA ILE A 64 17.11 -3.82 -1.24
C ILE A 64 16.85 -3.01 0.05
N ASN A 65 16.39 -3.60 1.16
CA ASN A 65 15.97 -2.83 2.35
C ASN A 65 16.13 -3.60 3.68
N GLN A 66 17.36 -3.99 4.06
CA GLN A 66 17.61 -4.86 5.23
C GLN A 66 17.24 -4.29 6.62
N GLN A 67 16.83 -3.02 6.75
CA GLN A 67 16.59 -2.37 8.04
C GLN A 67 15.18 -1.77 8.21
N ALA A 68 14.34 -1.75 7.17
CA ALA A 68 13.03 -1.12 7.24
C ALA A 68 11.91 -2.16 7.46
N ASP A 69 11.00 -1.87 8.39
CA ASP A 69 9.81 -2.71 8.62
C ASP A 69 8.99 -2.84 7.33
N MET A 70 8.64 -4.07 6.96
CA MET A 70 7.80 -4.36 5.80
C MET A 70 6.50 -5.04 6.20
N ARG A 71 5.43 -4.77 5.46
CA ARG A 71 4.14 -5.45 5.61
C ARG A 71 3.55 -5.79 4.25
N ALA A 72 2.79 -6.89 4.19
CA ALA A 72 1.93 -7.20 3.07
C ALA A 72 0.55 -6.60 3.35
N VAL A 73 0.00 -5.86 2.41
CA VAL A 73 -1.30 -5.20 2.55
C VAL A 73 -2.21 -5.68 1.43
N TYR A 74 -3.39 -6.16 1.82
CA TYR A 74 -4.44 -6.61 0.92
C TYR A 74 -5.57 -5.58 0.95
N ILE A 75 -5.88 -4.97 -0.19
CA ILE A 75 -6.86 -3.88 -0.30
C ILE A 75 -7.86 -4.18 -1.43
N ARG A 76 -9.12 -3.79 -1.18
CA ARG A 76 -10.14 -3.73 -2.24
C ARG A 76 -9.84 -2.54 -3.16
N GLY A 77 -9.78 -2.82 -4.46
CA GLY A 77 -9.33 -1.88 -5.48
C GLY A 77 -7.93 -2.22 -6.00
N GLY A 78 -7.68 -1.89 -7.27
CA GLY A 78 -6.36 -1.97 -7.89
C GLY A 78 -5.48 -0.79 -7.45
N LEU A 79 -4.72 -0.96 -6.36
CA LEU A 79 -3.62 -0.06 -6.07
C LEU A 79 -2.55 -0.28 -7.13
N LYS A 80 -2.41 0.69 -8.04
CA LYS A 80 -1.39 0.63 -9.07
C LYS A 80 -0.04 0.93 -8.42
N GLY A 81 0.70 -0.12 -8.11
CA GLY A 81 2.11 0.03 -7.74
C GLY A 81 2.89 0.78 -8.82
N LEU A 82 4.01 1.35 -8.41
CA LEU A 82 4.81 2.33 -9.15
C LEU A 82 4.94 2.03 -10.66
N SER A 83 4.17 2.73 -11.48
CA SER A 83 4.18 2.68 -12.94
C SER A 83 4.78 3.97 -13.50
N ARG A 84 6.10 3.92 -13.77
CA ARG A 84 6.85 5.03 -14.38
C ARG A 84 6.24 5.54 -15.71
N PRO A 85 5.69 4.70 -16.60
CA PRO A 85 5.03 5.16 -17.82
C PRO A 85 3.70 5.89 -17.58
N LEU A 86 2.99 5.57 -16.50
CA LEU A 86 1.74 6.23 -16.13
C LEU A 86 1.97 7.45 -15.23
N GLN A 87 3.23 7.72 -14.81
CA GLN A 87 3.58 8.68 -13.75
C GLN A 87 2.84 8.45 -12.42
N VAL A 88 2.40 7.21 -12.17
CA VAL A 88 1.71 6.81 -10.94
C VAL A 88 2.67 5.99 -10.10
N GLY A 89 2.67 6.18 -8.79
CA GLY A 89 3.60 5.51 -7.88
C GLY A 89 4.07 6.40 -6.75
N GLY A 90 4.65 5.76 -5.74
CA GLY A 90 5.02 6.43 -4.49
C GLY A 90 3.82 6.62 -3.55
N ASP A 91 2.77 5.83 -3.75
CA ASP A 91 1.59 5.87 -2.90
C ASP A 91 1.98 5.55 -1.46
N LEU A 92 1.48 6.37 -0.55
CA LEU A 92 1.73 6.23 0.88
C LEU A 92 0.46 5.70 1.53
N LEU A 93 0.61 4.65 2.32
CA LEU A 93 -0.43 4.14 3.19
C LEU A 93 -0.12 4.61 4.61
N ASN A 94 -1.09 5.24 5.25
CA ASN A 94 -1.01 5.64 6.64
C ASN A 94 -1.85 4.69 7.48
N PHE A 95 -1.18 3.93 8.35
CA PHE A 95 -1.78 3.03 9.31
C PHE A 95 -0.82 2.79 10.48
N TYR A 96 -1.37 2.44 11.64
CA TYR A 96 -0.62 2.33 12.90
C TYR A 96 0.23 3.58 13.20
N GLY A 97 -0.30 4.77 12.87
CA GLY A 97 0.35 6.06 13.08
C GLY A 97 1.64 6.29 12.28
N SER A 98 1.94 5.45 11.29
CA SER A 98 3.17 5.51 10.49
C SER A 98 2.85 5.61 9.01
N ASP A 99 3.76 6.19 8.24
CA ASP A 99 3.68 6.22 6.78
C ASP A 99 4.43 5.02 6.19
N TRP A 100 3.76 4.33 5.28
CA TRP A 100 4.25 3.13 4.61
C TRP A 100 4.24 3.36 3.11
N LEU A 101 5.40 3.28 2.48
CA LEU A 101 5.56 3.43 1.05
C LEU A 101 5.23 2.11 0.34
N VAL A 102 4.37 2.15 -0.66
CA VAL A 102 4.20 1.01 -1.58
C VAL A 102 5.49 0.82 -2.37
N THR A 103 6.24 -0.22 -2.03
CA THR A 103 7.51 -0.54 -2.71
C THR A 103 7.33 -1.54 -3.83
N GLN A 104 6.37 -2.46 -3.69
CA GLN A 104 6.17 -3.52 -4.69
C GLN A 104 4.70 -3.90 -4.80
N PRO A 105 4.06 -3.76 -5.99
CA PRO A 105 2.82 -4.47 -6.28
C PRO A 105 3.13 -5.95 -6.48
N VAL A 106 2.45 -6.83 -5.77
CA VAL A 106 2.65 -8.28 -5.86
C VAL A 106 1.61 -8.90 -6.79
N GLU A 107 0.34 -8.54 -6.61
CA GLU A 107 -0.77 -9.09 -7.39
C GLU A 107 -1.89 -8.08 -7.59
N GLU A 108 -2.57 -8.17 -8.74
CA GLU A 108 -3.83 -7.49 -9.04
C GLU A 108 -4.81 -8.54 -9.59
N TRP A 109 -6.02 -8.56 -9.03
CA TRP A 109 -7.04 -9.56 -9.38
C TRP A 109 -8.32 -8.88 -9.89
N GLY A 110 -9.03 -9.58 -10.77
CA GLY A 110 -10.35 -9.17 -11.24
C GLY A 110 -10.37 -7.81 -11.95
N PHE A 111 -9.29 -7.43 -12.65
CA PHE A 111 -9.14 -6.10 -13.28
C PHE A 111 -9.29 -4.93 -12.29
N GLY A 112 -8.71 -5.07 -11.09
CA GLY A 112 -8.72 -4.04 -10.05
C GLY A 112 -9.81 -4.20 -9.01
N GLU A 113 -10.38 -5.40 -8.86
CA GLU A 113 -11.27 -5.72 -7.74
C GLU A 113 -10.51 -5.71 -6.41
N TRP A 114 -9.30 -6.24 -6.38
CA TRP A 114 -8.41 -6.19 -5.22
C TRP A 114 -6.94 -6.35 -5.63
N SER A 115 -6.05 -5.95 -4.72
CA SER A 115 -4.61 -6.02 -4.92
C SER A 115 -3.87 -6.41 -3.65
N LYS A 116 -2.70 -7.05 -3.83
CA LYS A 116 -1.71 -7.31 -2.78
C LYS A 116 -0.49 -6.44 -3.06
N VAL A 117 -0.07 -5.66 -2.09
CA VAL A 117 1.13 -4.81 -2.18
C VAL A 117 2.05 -5.05 -0.98
N ILE A 118 3.36 -4.93 -1.20
CA ILE A 118 4.34 -4.82 -0.12
C ILE A 118 4.61 -3.35 0.14
N VAL A 119 4.54 -3.00 1.41
CA VAL A 119 4.82 -1.65 1.89
C VAL A 119 6.03 -1.66 2.82
N THR A 120 6.82 -0.60 2.74
CA THR A 120 8.00 -0.38 3.58
C THR A 120 7.82 0.90 4.40
N ARG A 121 8.03 0.80 5.71
CA ARG A 121 7.87 1.95 6.62
C ARG A 121 8.86 3.06 6.28
N GLN A 122 8.36 4.29 6.14
CA GLN A 122 9.18 5.49 5.88
C GLN A 122 9.38 6.32 7.14
N THR A 123 8.32 6.47 7.92
CA THR A 123 8.33 7.28 9.15
C THR A 123 8.04 6.39 10.34
N ALA A 124 8.88 6.45 11.36
CA ALA A 124 8.59 5.82 12.64
C ALA A 124 7.62 6.72 13.43
N ALA A 125 6.45 6.19 13.77
CA ALA A 125 5.65 6.76 14.85
C ALA A 125 6.49 6.74 16.15
N PRO A 126 6.44 7.79 16.98
CA PRO A 126 7.01 7.73 18.31
C PRO A 126 6.41 6.54 19.07
N CYS A 127 7.21 5.94 19.96
CA CYS A 127 6.78 4.77 20.75
C CYS A 127 5.40 5.04 21.37
N PRO A 128 4.38 4.19 21.14
CA PRO A 128 3.12 4.29 21.86
C PRO A 128 3.42 3.92 23.31
N MET A 129 3.61 4.93 24.16
CA MET A 129 3.64 4.76 25.62
C MET A 129 2.23 4.67 26.18
#